data_AF-A0A1J8QMM3-F1
#
_entry.id   AF-A0A1J8QMM3-F1
#
_cell.length_a   1.000
_cell.length_b   1.000
_cell.length_c   1.000
_cell.angle_alpha   90.00
_cell.angle_beta   90.00
_cell.angle_gamma   90.00
#
_symmetry.space_group_name_H-M   'P 1'
#
loop_
_entity.id
_entity.type
_entity.pdbx_description
1 polymer ?
#
loop_
_entity_poly.entity_id
_entity_poly.type
_entity_poly.pdbx_seq_one_letter_code
_entity_poly.pdbx_strand_id
1 'polypeptide(L)'
;MAPHEPTNLEYQCVEPPEPDTPATPVADSAQTPSVPDSELARCSARLAAGSQNASNNSGKRTNWGRNADFKHDEKNDSCKLTIDDVDLELHTSHKDRVTHYGLKGHATNVFPLTSEKLAKDNPEIAKDGMVAKVLWVKEQRTSEPDILKKVYGIAGEQDAVKGHVPHLQWHHKFKEPTSQIREALGISEPARGSRVLYILVFRKLQPIMELKGTEFFDAWRQCI
;
A
#
# COMPACT_ATOMS: atom_id res chain seq x y z
N MET A 1 48.98 -11.29 12.89
CA MET A 1 47.51 -11.12 12.82
C MET A 1 46.92 -12.19 13.73
N ALA A 2 46.44 -11.81 14.92
CA ALA A 2 45.97 -12.76 15.93
C ALA A 2 44.52 -13.20 15.61
N PRO A 3 44.10 -14.43 15.91
CA PRO A 3 42.73 -14.88 15.69
C PRO A 3 41.80 -14.20 16.70
N HIS A 4 40.72 -13.60 16.20
CA HIS A 4 39.66 -13.03 17.04
C HIS A 4 38.72 -14.15 17.49
N GLU A 5 38.65 -14.40 18.81
CA GLU A 5 37.63 -15.27 19.39
C GLU A 5 36.28 -14.53 19.44
N PRO A 6 35.17 -15.15 18.99
CA PRO A 6 33.85 -14.54 19.06
C PRO A 6 33.25 -14.73 20.45
N THR A 7 32.89 -13.63 21.10
CA THR A 7 32.15 -13.63 22.36
C THR A 7 30.70 -14.02 22.09
N ASN A 8 30.31 -15.23 22.50
CA ASN A 8 28.92 -15.68 22.52
C ASN A 8 28.12 -14.82 23.53
N LEU A 9 27.24 -13.96 23.02
CA LEU A 9 26.21 -13.30 23.82
C LEU A 9 24.93 -14.14 23.72
N GLU A 10 24.64 -14.91 24.77
CA GLU A 10 23.36 -15.58 24.94
C GLU A 10 22.26 -14.55 25.16
N TYR A 11 21.34 -14.42 24.20
CA TYR A 11 20.12 -13.65 24.36
C TYR A 11 19.08 -14.50 25.10
N GLN A 12 18.80 -14.20 26.37
CA GLN A 12 17.64 -14.74 27.06
C GLN A 12 16.38 -13.95 26.67
N CYS A 13 15.45 -14.63 26.01
CA CYS A 13 14.09 -14.11 25.81
C CYS A 13 13.37 -14.05 27.16
N VAL A 14 13.04 -12.85 27.62
CA VAL A 14 12.13 -12.62 28.74
C VAL A 14 10.71 -12.58 28.19
N GLU A 15 9.86 -13.51 28.63
CA GLU A 15 8.44 -13.51 28.27
C GLU A 15 7.72 -12.30 28.91
N PRO A 16 6.85 -11.60 28.18
CA PRO A 16 6.05 -10.52 28.74
C PRO A 16 4.92 -11.08 29.63
N PRO A 17 4.55 -10.37 30.70
CA PRO A 17 3.47 -10.80 31.59
C PRO A 17 2.10 -10.78 30.88
N GLU A 18 1.24 -11.72 31.27
CA GLU A 18 -0.13 -11.84 30.75
C GLU A 18 -0.97 -10.58 31.06
N PRO A 19 -1.82 -10.13 30.13
CA PRO A 19 -2.70 -9.01 30.35
C PRO A 19 -3.91 -9.38 31.22
N ASP A 20 -4.16 -8.59 32.25
CA ASP A 20 -5.33 -8.73 33.12
C ASP A 20 -6.66 -8.57 32.37
N THR A 21 -7.62 -9.39 32.79
CA THR A 21 -9.00 -9.48 32.26
C THR A 21 -9.74 -8.13 32.39
N PRO A 22 -10.48 -7.66 31.37
CA PRO A 22 -11.14 -6.36 31.46
C PRO A 22 -12.46 -6.44 32.26
N ALA A 23 -12.64 -5.46 33.15
CA ALA A 23 -13.90 -5.20 33.84
C ALA A 23 -14.87 -4.42 32.94
N THR A 24 -16.11 -4.92 32.82
CA THR A 24 -17.32 -4.17 32.43
C THR A 24 -17.61 -3.12 33.52
N PRO A 25 -18.11 -1.88 33.27
CA PRO A 25 -19.52 -1.69 32.87
C PRO A 25 -19.98 -0.33 32.26
N VAL A 26 -21.29 -0.29 32.00
CA VAL A 26 -22.28 0.81 31.91
C VAL A 26 -22.34 1.69 30.65
N ALA A 27 -23.53 1.66 30.05
CA ALA A 27 -24.03 2.52 28.99
C ALA A 27 -24.55 3.83 29.55
N ASP A 28 -24.31 4.94 28.85
CA ASP A 28 -25.08 6.16 29.06
C ASP A 28 -25.41 6.89 27.75
N SER A 29 -26.62 7.42 27.75
CA SER A 29 -27.37 7.98 26.62
C SER A 29 -26.99 9.44 26.38
N ALA A 30 -26.76 9.86 25.13
CA ALA A 30 -26.80 11.28 24.77
C ALA A 30 -27.20 11.51 23.30
N GLN A 31 -28.09 12.48 23.12
CA GLN A 31 -28.78 12.91 21.91
C GLN A 31 -27.87 13.54 20.85
N THR A 32 -28.27 13.36 19.59
CA THR A 32 -27.74 13.97 18.37
C THR A 32 -28.31 15.37 18.12
N PRO A 33 -27.52 16.35 17.62
CA PRO A 33 -28.04 17.49 16.88
C PRO A 33 -27.97 17.24 15.36
N SER A 34 -29.07 17.56 14.67
CA SER A 34 -29.24 17.54 13.22
C SER A 34 -28.61 18.78 12.55
N VAL A 35 -27.96 18.56 11.40
CA VAL A 35 -27.40 19.60 10.50
C VAL A 35 -27.80 19.24 9.06
N PRO A 36 -28.13 20.19 8.16
CA PRO A 36 -29.09 19.95 7.08
C PRO A 36 -28.48 19.37 5.77
N ASP A 37 -29.33 18.60 5.10
CA ASP A 37 -29.16 17.71 3.94
C ASP A 37 -28.72 18.33 2.58
N SER A 38 -28.19 19.55 2.52
CA SER A 38 -28.09 20.25 1.23
C SER A 38 -26.83 19.99 0.39
N GLU A 39 -25.77 19.35 0.92
CA GLU A 39 -24.58 18.99 0.11
C GLU A 39 -24.55 17.53 -0.35
N LEU A 40 -25.21 16.62 0.38
CA LEU A 40 -25.20 15.19 0.09
C LEU A 40 -25.97 14.85 -1.20
N ALA A 41 -27.00 15.65 -1.52
CA ALA A 41 -27.78 15.51 -2.76
C ALA A 41 -26.98 15.84 -4.04
N ARG A 42 -25.91 16.66 -3.97
CA ARG A 42 -25.12 17.03 -5.16
C ARG A 42 -24.09 15.96 -5.56
N CYS A 43 -23.57 15.19 -4.60
CA CYS A 43 -22.63 14.11 -4.88
C CYS A 43 -23.31 12.89 -5.52
N SER A 44 -24.56 12.59 -5.14
CA SER A 44 -25.33 11.47 -5.72
C SER A 44 -25.67 11.69 -7.21
N ALA A 45 -25.85 12.92 -7.67
CA ALA A 45 -26.22 13.20 -9.06
C ALA A 45 -25.07 12.96 -10.07
N ARG A 46 -23.80 13.11 -9.65
CA ARG A 46 -22.66 12.89 -10.56
C ARG A 46 -22.34 11.41 -10.80
N LEU A 47 -22.68 10.51 -9.86
CA LEU A 47 -22.53 9.07 -10.05
C LEU A 47 -23.66 8.45 -10.90
N ALA A 48 -24.84 9.08 -10.94
CA ALA A 48 -25.97 8.58 -11.73
C ALA A 48 -25.81 8.82 -13.25
N ALA A 49 -25.12 9.88 -13.67
CA ALA A 49 -25.02 10.25 -15.08
C ALA A 49 -24.07 9.37 -15.93
N GLY A 50 -23.20 8.58 -15.29
CA GLY A 50 -22.34 7.59 -15.98
C GLY A 50 -22.89 6.16 -16.01
N SER A 51 -24.04 5.92 -15.37
CA SER A 51 -24.56 4.57 -15.12
C SER A 51 -25.83 4.27 -15.95
N GLN A 52 -25.84 4.64 -17.22
CA GLN A 52 -26.82 4.10 -18.17
C GLN A 52 -26.19 2.92 -18.91
N ASN A 53 -25.89 1.84 -18.18
CA ASN A 53 -25.72 0.47 -18.68
C ASN A 53 -25.66 -0.51 -17.50
N ALA A 54 -26.62 -0.40 -16.57
CA ALA A 54 -26.80 -1.40 -15.52
C ALA A 54 -27.95 -2.34 -15.92
N SER A 55 -27.58 -3.46 -16.53
CA SER A 55 -28.45 -4.62 -16.68
C SER A 55 -28.96 -5.06 -15.31
N ASN A 56 -30.28 -5.27 -15.23
CA ASN A 56 -30.99 -5.80 -14.06
C ASN A 56 -30.42 -7.17 -13.67
N ASN A 57 -29.56 -7.22 -12.65
CA ASN A 57 -29.27 -8.48 -11.98
C ASN A 57 -29.01 -8.24 -10.49
N SER A 58 -30.07 -8.41 -9.70
CA SER A 58 -30.09 -8.35 -8.24
C SER A 58 -29.58 -9.65 -7.57
N GLY A 59 -28.95 -10.56 -8.32
CA GLY A 59 -28.41 -11.82 -7.83
C GLY A 59 -26.89 -11.86 -7.86
N LYS A 60 -26.27 -12.01 -6.68
CA LYS A 60 -24.85 -12.38 -6.45
C LYS A 60 -23.77 -11.32 -6.77
N ARG A 61 -23.72 -10.23 -6.00
CA ARG A 61 -22.51 -9.38 -5.87
C ARG A 61 -21.62 -9.74 -4.67
N THR A 62 -21.73 -10.96 -4.12
CA THR A 62 -21.05 -11.35 -2.87
C THR A 62 -19.56 -11.71 -3.03
N ASN A 63 -18.97 -11.61 -4.23
CA ASN A 63 -17.60 -12.07 -4.43
C ASN A 63 -16.88 -11.29 -5.53
N TRP A 64 -16.69 -9.98 -5.37
CA TRP A 64 -15.94 -9.15 -6.34
C TRP A 64 -14.53 -9.70 -6.64
N GLY A 65 -13.86 -10.26 -5.64
CA GLY A 65 -12.55 -10.89 -5.79
C GLY A 65 -12.55 -12.22 -6.56
N ARG A 66 -13.72 -12.78 -6.86
CA ARG A 66 -13.94 -13.99 -7.67
C ARG A 66 -15.04 -13.77 -8.70
N ASN A 67 -15.29 -12.52 -9.09
CA ASN A 67 -16.29 -12.26 -10.10
C ASN A 67 -15.73 -12.75 -11.44
N ALA A 68 -16.32 -13.83 -11.95
CA ALA A 68 -15.91 -14.48 -13.19
C ALA A 68 -16.08 -13.59 -14.43
N ASP A 69 -16.83 -12.48 -14.30
CA ASP A 69 -16.98 -11.47 -15.34
C ASP A 69 -15.70 -10.66 -15.54
N PHE A 70 -14.87 -10.51 -14.49
CA PHE A 70 -13.54 -9.94 -14.63
C PHE A 70 -12.61 -10.99 -15.22
N LYS A 71 -12.50 -10.99 -16.54
CA LYS A 71 -11.50 -11.76 -17.25
C LYS A 71 -10.14 -11.09 -17.08
N HIS A 72 -9.12 -11.88 -16.77
CA HIS A 72 -7.75 -11.40 -16.88
C HIS A 72 -7.51 -11.02 -18.34
N ASP A 73 -7.12 -9.78 -18.58
CA ASP A 73 -6.74 -9.37 -19.93
C ASP A 73 -5.35 -9.95 -20.22
N GLU A 74 -5.32 -11.07 -20.94
CA GLU A 74 -4.08 -11.75 -21.31
C GLU A 74 -3.26 -10.97 -22.37
N LYS A 75 -3.81 -9.91 -22.97
CA LYS A 75 -3.17 -9.19 -24.08
C LYS A 75 -2.51 -7.87 -23.67
N ASN A 76 -2.76 -7.38 -22.47
CA ASN A 76 -2.23 -6.10 -22.02
C ASN A 76 -1.04 -6.29 -21.07
N ASP A 77 0.16 -6.14 -21.64
CA ASP A 77 1.43 -6.23 -20.91
C ASP A 77 1.71 -5.01 -20.02
N SER A 78 0.95 -3.94 -20.20
CA SER A 78 0.98 -2.75 -19.36
C SER A 78 -0.40 -2.16 -19.11
N CYS A 79 -0.51 -1.38 -18.03
CA CYS A 79 -1.69 -0.61 -17.65
C CYS A 79 -1.30 0.87 -17.51
N LYS A 80 -1.93 1.73 -18.32
CA LYS A 80 -1.72 3.18 -18.27
C LYS A 80 -2.76 3.85 -17.37
N LEU A 81 -2.30 4.66 -16.44
CA LEU A 81 -3.11 5.44 -15.52
C LEU A 81 -2.63 6.88 -15.55
N THR A 82 -3.55 7.82 -15.36
CA THR A 82 -3.22 9.21 -15.09
C THR A 82 -3.93 9.63 -13.81
N ILE A 83 -3.16 10.02 -12.81
CA ILE A 83 -3.66 10.38 -11.48
C ILE A 83 -2.97 11.66 -11.05
N ASP A 84 -3.74 12.70 -10.70
CA ASP A 84 -3.21 14.02 -10.28
C ASP A 84 -2.15 14.57 -11.27
N ASP A 85 -2.47 14.50 -12.56
CA ASP A 85 -1.60 14.87 -13.69
C ASP A 85 -0.26 14.11 -13.75
N VAL A 86 -0.13 12.95 -13.09
CA VAL A 86 1.01 12.04 -13.19
C VAL A 86 0.64 10.86 -14.06
N ASP A 87 1.39 10.66 -15.14
CA ASP A 87 1.31 9.51 -16.01
C ASP A 87 2.02 8.30 -15.39
N LEU A 88 1.35 7.16 -15.34
CA LEU A 88 1.87 5.91 -14.78
C LEU A 88 1.60 4.78 -15.77
N GLU A 89 2.64 4.13 -16.26
CA GLU A 89 2.53 2.91 -17.05
C GLU A 89 3.09 1.72 -16.26
N LEU A 90 2.18 0.93 -15.69
CA LEU A 90 2.50 -0.23 -14.85
C LEU A 90 2.68 -1.46 -15.74
N HIS A 91 3.83 -2.11 -15.70
CA HIS A 91 4.10 -3.30 -16.51
C HIS A 91 3.51 -4.55 -15.84
N THR A 92 2.31 -4.93 -16.26
CA THR A 92 1.48 -6.00 -15.65
C THR A 92 1.91 -7.41 -16.03
N SER A 93 2.68 -7.60 -17.11
CA SER A 93 3.22 -8.91 -17.52
C SER A 93 4.74 -9.05 -17.30
N HIS A 94 5.37 -8.09 -16.64
CA HIS A 94 6.83 -8.09 -16.49
C HIS A 94 7.30 -9.24 -15.60
N LYS A 95 8.43 -9.89 -15.96
CA LYS A 95 9.02 -11.00 -15.19
C LYS A 95 9.36 -10.61 -13.73
N ASP A 96 9.70 -9.35 -13.50
CA ASP A 96 10.01 -8.79 -12.18
C ASP A 96 8.74 -8.42 -11.37
N ARG A 97 7.53 -8.66 -11.89
CA ARG A 97 6.28 -8.39 -11.19
C ARG A 97 6.18 -9.30 -9.98
N VAL A 98 6.17 -8.71 -8.78
CA VAL A 98 5.97 -9.46 -7.54
C VAL A 98 4.48 -9.40 -7.17
N THR A 99 3.79 -10.53 -7.34
CA THR A 99 2.38 -10.66 -6.92
C THR A 99 2.23 -11.58 -5.73
N HIS A 100 1.64 -11.06 -4.67
CA HIS A 100 1.06 -11.85 -3.60
C HIS A 100 -0.46 -11.71 -3.69
N TYR A 101 -1.10 -12.55 -4.50
CA TYR A 101 -2.57 -12.53 -4.63
C TYR A 101 -3.23 -12.85 -3.28
N GLY A 102 -4.08 -11.95 -2.78
CA GLY A 102 -4.84 -12.21 -1.58
C GLY A 102 -5.92 -11.18 -1.29
N LEU A 103 -7.11 -11.33 -1.87
CA LEU A 103 -8.32 -10.62 -1.43
C LEU A 103 -8.79 -11.04 -0.02
N LYS A 104 -8.23 -12.13 0.53
CA LYS A 104 -8.35 -12.52 1.95
C LYS A 104 -7.12 -12.13 2.80
N GLY A 105 -6.11 -11.48 2.22
CA GLY A 105 -4.82 -11.19 2.87
C GLY A 105 -4.36 -9.74 2.72
N HIS A 106 -3.20 -9.44 3.29
CA HIS A 106 -2.46 -8.21 3.02
C HIS A 106 -1.72 -8.38 1.67
N ALA A 107 -2.46 -8.27 0.56
CA ALA A 107 -1.84 -8.33 -0.76
C ALA A 107 -1.19 -6.98 -1.07
N THR A 108 0.14 -6.99 -1.14
CA THR A 108 0.92 -5.92 -1.76
C THR A 108 1.36 -6.43 -3.12
N ASN A 109 1.05 -5.69 -4.17
CA ASN A 109 1.60 -5.96 -5.50
C ASN A 109 2.60 -4.87 -5.85
N VAL A 110 3.74 -5.28 -6.39
CA VAL A 110 4.78 -4.36 -6.86
C VAL A 110 4.95 -4.56 -8.36
N PHE A 111 4.79 -3.47 -9.11
CA PHE A 111 4.89 -3.45 -10.56
C PHE A 111 6.08 -2.58 -10.98
N PRO A 112 6.91 -3.02 -11.94
CA PRO A 112 7.76 -2.11 -12.68
C PRO A 112 6.90 -1.01 -13.32
N LEU A 113 7.40 0.21 -13.32
CA LEU A 113 6.67 1.39 -13.72
C LEU A 113 7.55 2.30 -14.58
N THR A 114 6.96 2.92 -15.59
CA THR A 114 7.49 4.12 -16.24
C THR A 114 6.55 5.32 -16.04
N SER A 115 7.13 6.51 -16.01
CA SER A 115 6.42 7.79 -15.91
C SER A 115 7.31 8.88 -16.49
N GLU A 116 6.85 9.57 -17.52
CA GLU A 116 7.58 10.67 -18.16
C GLU A 116 7.70 11.86 -17.21
N LYS A 117 6.60 12.22 -16.53
CA LYS A 117 6.60 13.33 -15.58
C LYS A 117 7.54 13.08 -14.41
N LEU A 118 7.43 11.92 -13.76
CA LEU A 118 8.31 11.62 -12.62
C LEU A 118 9.78 11.48 -13.04
N ALA A 119 10.05 10.93 -14.22
CA ALA A 119 11.40 10.86 -14.76
C ALA A 119 12.00 12.24 -15.07
N LYS A 120 11.18 13.20 -15.51
CA LYS A 120 11.61 14.57 -15.72
C LYS A 120 11.88 15.31 -14.40
N ASP A 121 11.01 15.11 -13.41
CA ASP A 121 11.13 15.76 -12.11
C ASP A 121 12.31 15.21 -11.29
N ASN A 122 12.63 13.92 -11.43
CA ASN A 122 13.69 13.24 -10.70
C ASN A 122 14.55 12.31 -11.60
N PRO A 123 15.38 12.87 -12.49
CA PRO A 123 16.10 12.09 -13.51
C PRO A 123 17.08 11.09 -12.91
N GLU A 124 17.78 11.44 -11.81
CA GLU A 124 18.73 10.53 -11.15
C GLU A 124 18.04 9.28 -10.59
N ILE A 125 16.80 9.41 -10.11
CA ILE A 125 16.06 8.30 -9.53
C ILE A 125 15.46 7.43 -10.64
N ALA A 126 15.06 8.03 -11.75
CA ALA A 126 14.52 7.30 -12.90
C ALA A 126 15.56 6.46 -13.64
N LYS A 127 16.86 6.77 -13.54
CA LYS A 127 17.95 5.99 -14.16
C LYS A 127 17.94 4.51 -13.73
N ASP A 128 17.64 4.24 -12.46
CA ASP A 128 17.60 2.86 -11.95
C ASP A 128 16.25 2.17 -12.19
N GLY A 129 15.30 2.89 -12.78
CA GLY A 129 13.92 2.49 -12.92
C GLY A 129 13.06 2.80 -11.70
N MET A 130 11.75 2.62 -11.87
CA MET A 130 10.75 2.88 -10.85
C MET A 130 9.85 1.66 -10.64
N VAL A 131 9.30 1.57 -9.45
CA VAL A 131 8.31 0.54 -9.10
C VAL A 131 7.11 1.17 -8.41
N ALA A 132 5.92 0.70 -8.77
CA ALA A 132 4.66 1.06 -8.13
C ALA A 132 4.24 -0.05 -7.16
N LYS A 133 4.13 0.28 -5.88
CA LYS A 133 3.55 -0.56 -4.84
C LYS A 133 2.07 -0.22 -4.70
N VAL A 134 1.21 -1.17 -5.05
CA VAL A 134 -0.26 -1.04 -4.96
C VAL A 134 -0.75 -1.91 -3.81
N LEU A 135 -1.43 -1.28 -2.84
CA LEU A 135 -1.79 -1.95 -1.59
C LEU A 135 -3.08 -1.41 -0.96
N TRP A 136 -3.80 -2.30 -0.28
CA TRP A 136 -4.96 -1.95 0.56
C TRP A 136 -4.55 -1.87 2.03
N VAL A 137 -4.47 -0.65 2.57
CA VAL A 137 -4.05 -0.39 3.96
C VAL A 137 -5.26 -0.12 4.82
N LYS A 138 -5.27 -0.62 6.07
CA LYS A 138 -6.30 -0.22 7.05
C LYS A 138 -6.30 1.29 7.22
N GLU A 139 -7.46 1.91 7.14
CA GLU A 139 -7.62 3.37 7.20
C GLU A 139 -7.05 3.99 8.49
N GLN A 140 -7.16 3.25 9.60
CA GLN A 140 -6.69 3.69 10.92
C GLN A 140 -5.18 3.56 11.13
N ARG A 141 -4.44 2.91 10.22
CA ARG A 141 -2.99 2.77 10.34
C ARG A 141 -2.31 4.04 9.85
N THR A 142 -1.23 4.44 10.54
CA THR A 142 -0.30 5.45 10.03
C THR A 142 0.13 5.08 8.62
N SER A 143 0.03 6.03 7.69
CA SER A 143 0.32 5.77 6.28
C SER A 143 1.83 5.57 6.06
N GLU A 144 2.19 4.76 5.07
CA GLU A 144 3.59 4.56 4.70
C GLU A 144 4.28 5.88 4.28
N PRO A 145 3.64 6.80 3.53
CA PRO A 145 4.18 8.16 3.33
C PRO A 145 4.45 8.92 4.63
N ASP A 146 3.57 8.87 5.63
CA ASP A 146 3.77 9.55 6.91
C ASP A 146 4.91 8.94 7.73
N ILE A 147 5.05 7.61 7.67
CA ILE A 147 6.16 6.89 8.30
C ILE A 147 7.47 7.32 7.63
N LEU A 148 7.54 7.28 6.30
CA LEU A 148 8.74 7.65 5.54
C LEU A 148 9.12 9.11 5.78
N LYS A 149 8.16 10.02 5.90
CA LYS A 149 8.42 11.42 6.26
C LYS A 149 9.17 11.53 7.60
N LYS A 150 8.80 10.75 8.60
CA LYS A 150 9.52 10.71 9.89
C LYS A 150 10.91 10.11 9.73
N VAL A 151 11.02 9.02 8.97
CA VAL A 151 12.31 8.34 8.71
C VAL A 151 13.28 9.26 7.97
N TYR A 152 12.82 10.05 6.99
CA TYR A 152 13.65 11.04 6.31
C TYR A 152 14.16 12.13 7.25
N GLY A 153 13.36 12.55 8.24
CA GLY A 153 13.81 13.47 9.29
C GLY A 153 15.00 12.90 10.06
N ILE A 154 14.90 11.64 10.51
CA ILE A 154 15.98 10.94 11.22
C ILE A 154 17.21 10.76 10.33
N ALA A 155 17.02 10.38 9.06
CA ALA A 155 18.12 10.17 8.11
C ALA A 155 18.82 11.45 7.67
N GLY A 156 18.20 12.62 7.87
CA GLY A 156 18.86 13.92 7.71
C GLY A 156 19.89 14.20 8.80
N GLU A 157 19.73 13.60 9.98
CA GLU A 157 20.56 13.84 11.17
C GLU A 157 21.56 12.70 11.45
N GLN A 158 21.26 11.48 11.00
CA GLN A 158 22.04 10.29 11.28
C GLN A 158 22.62 9.68 10.00
N ASP A 159 23.93 9.82 9.81
CA ASP A 159 24.64 9.25 8.65
C ASP A 159 24.53 7.71 8.58
N ALA A 160 24.35 7.03 9.71
CA ALA A 160 24.22 5.58 9.77
C ALA A 160 22.99 5.02 9.02
N VAL A 161 21.94 5.82 8.84
CA VAL A 161 20.72 5.40 8.12
C VAL A 161 20.56 6.13 6.79
N LYS A 162 21.41 7.12 6.53
CA LYS A 162 21.42 7.91 5.30
C LYS A 162 21.78 7.01 4.12
N GLY A 163 20.96 7.03 3.07
CA GLY A 163 21.11 6.15 1.91
C GLY A 163 20.49 4.75 2.06
N HIS A 164 20.07 4.36 3.27
CA HIS A 164 19.39 3.09 3.53
C HIS A 164 17.85 3.21 3.54
N VAL A 165 17.32 4.43 3.39
CA VAL A 165 15.87 4.68 3.36
C VAL A 165 15.34 4.56 1.93
N PRO A 166 14.22 3.86 1.69
CA PRO A 166 13.57 3.84 0.39
C PRO A 166 13.25 5.25 -0.10
N HIS A 167 13.52 5.55 -1.38
CA HIS A 167 13.16 6.83 -1.99
C HIS A 167 11.74 6.76 -2.56
N LEU A 168 10.78 7.36 -1.84
CA LEU A 168 9.40 7.55 -2.31
C LEU A 168 9.37 8.79 -3.21
N GLN A 169 9.10 8.59 -4.51
CA GLN A 169 8.99 9.69 -5.45
C GLN A 169 7.60 10.32 -5.46
N TRP A 170 6.57 9.48 -5.35
CA TRP A 170 5.19 9.91 -5.47
C TRP A 170 4.25 8.94 -4.75
N HIS A 171 3.12 9.44 -4.28
CA HIS A 171 2.07 8.61 -3.75
C HIS A 171 0.69 9.19 -3.99
N HIS A 172 -0.30 8.31 -4.07
CA HIS A 172 -1.71 8.70 -4.09
C HIS A 172 -2.53 7.80 -3.17
N LYS A 173 -3.45 8.44 -2.45
CA LYS A 173 -4.44 7.81 -1.59
C LYS A 173 -5.81 7.99 -2.23
N PHE A 174 -6.46 6.90 -2.57
CA PHE A 174 -7.83 6.94 -3.11
C PHE A 174 -8.81 7.38 -2.02
N LYS A 175 -9.87 8.08 -2.41
CA LYS A 175 -10.83 8.68 -1.45
C LYS A 175 -11.82 7.64 -0.92
N GLU A 176 -12.13 6.64 -1.72
CA GLU A 176 -13.17 5.66 -1.46
C GLU A 176 -12.60 4.48 -0.66
N PRO A 177 -12.91 4.35 0.64
CA PRO A 177 -12.56 3.16 1.40
C PRO A 177 -13.37 1.94 0.95
N THR A 178 -12.90 0.75 1.30
CA THR A 178 -13.60 -0.50 1.05
C THR A 178 -15.00 -0.52 1.66
N SER A 179 -15.23 0.18 2.75
CA SER A 179 -16.55 0.28 3.39
C SER A 179 -17.58 0.95 2.49
N GLN A 180 -17.25 2.10 1.91
CA GLN A 180 -18.13 2.80 0.97
C GLN A 180 -18.36 1.99 -0.29
N ILE A 181 -17.32 1.34 -0.82
CA ILE A 181 -17.43 0.45 -1.99
C ILE A 181 -18.40 -0.69 -1.67
N ARG A 182 -18.29 -1.32 -0.50
CA ARG A 182 -19.14 -2.46 -0.10
C ARG A 182 -20.57 -2.05 0.23
N GLU A 183 -20.76 -0.91 0.87
CA GLU A 183 -22.08 -0.33 1.11
C GLU A 183 -22.81 -0.06 -0.21
N ALA A 184 -22.16 0.57 -1.19
CA ALA A 184 -22.71 0.79 -2.53
C ALA A 184 -23.05 -0.53 -3.26
N LEU A 185 -22.46 -1.65 -2.83
CA LEU A 185 -22.72 -3.00 -3.34
C LEU A 185 -23.76 -3.77 -2.51
N GLY A 186 -24.33 -3.16 -1.46
CA GLY A 186 -25.30 -3.79 -0.56
C GLY A 186 -24.69 -4.86 0.36
N ILE A 187 -23.38 -4.80 0.60
CA ILE A 187 -22.66 -5.74 1.47
C ILE A 187 -22.47 -5.08 2.83
N SER A 188 -22.95 -5.73 3.90
CA SER A 188 -22.73 -5.22 5.27
C SER A 188 -21.24 -5.22 5.65
N GLU A 189 -20.80 -4.10 6.22
CA GLU A 189 -19.43 -3.91 6.70
C GLU A 189 -19.34 -4.27 8.20
N PRO A 190 -18.28 -4.97 8.65
CA PRO A 190 -17.95 -4.96 10.07
C PRO A 190 -17.53 -3.55 10.51
N ALA A 191 -17.90 -3.12 11.73
CA ALA A 191 -17.67 -1.76 12.25
C ALA A 191 -16.20 -1.29 12.30
N ARG A 192 -15.23 -2.17 12.07
CA ARG A 192 -13.79 -1.86 12.06
C ARG A 192 -13.10 -2.61 10.92
N GLY A 193 -12.06 -1.97 10.36
CA GLY A 193 -11.17 -2.61 9.39
C GLY A 193 -11.36 -2.18 7.95
N SER A 194 -12.11 -1.10 7.71
CA SER A 194 -12.11 -0.34 6.45
C SER A 194 -10.68 -0.13 5.96
N ARG A 195 -10.46 -0.37 4.67
CA ARG A 195 -9.17 -0.19 4.01
C ARG A 195 -9.27 0.86 2.91
N VAL A 196 -8.17 1.53 2.65
CA VAL A 196 -8.02 2.50 1.57
C VAL A 196 -6.94 1.99 0.62
N LEU A 197 -7.18 2.17 -0.68
CA LEU A 197 -6.19 1.84 -1.71
C LEU A 197 -5.11 2.93 -1.75
N TYR A 198 -3.87 2.50 -1.85
CA TYR A 198 -2.72 3.35 -2.10
C TYR A 198 -1.97 2.89 -3.33
N ILE A 199 -1.41 3.85 -4.05
CA ILE A 199 -0.33 3.65 -5.01
C ILE A 199 0.86 4.46 -4.51
N LEU A 200 1.99 3.79 -4.29
CA LEU A 200 3.25 4.40 -3.88
C LEU A 200 4.30 4.12 -4.96
N VAL A 201 5.00 5.13 -5.42
CA VAL A 201 6.04 5.02 -6.45
C VAL A 201 7.41 5.22 -5.82
N PHE A 202 8.26 4.22 -5.96
CA PHE A 202 9.61 4.20 -5.40
C PHE A 202 10.67 4.09 -6.50
N ARG A 203 11.89 4.53 -6.17
CA ARG A 203 13.11 4.09 -6.89
C ARG A 203 13.16 2.56 -6.88
N LYS A 204 13.41 1.94 -8.02
CA LYS A 204 13.70 0.49 -8.07
C LYS A 204 15.03 0.26 -7.37
N LEU A 205 15.04 -0.64 -6.39
CA LEU A 205 16.27 -1.10 -5.74
C LEU A 205 16.80 -2.32 -6.48
N GLN A 206 18.12 -2.43 -6.59
CA GLN A 206 18.76 -3.64 -7.08
C GLN A 206 18.67 -4.73 -6.00
N PRO A 207 18.19 -5.93 -6.31
CA PRO A 207 18.16 -7.04 -5.36
C PRO A 207 19.58 -7.37 -4.86
N ILE A 208 19.74 -7.55 -3.55
CA ILE A 208 21.02 -8.00 -2.97
C ILE A 208 21.50 -9.34 -3.56
N MET A 209 20.57 -10.16 -4.06
CA MET A 209 20.85 -11.43 -4.73
C MET A 209 21.58 -11.28 -6.08
N GLU A 210 21.62 -10.09 -6.67
CA GLU A 210 22.39 -9.82 -7.88
C GLU A 210 23.88 -9.61 -7.60
N LEU A 211 24.25 -9.33 -6.34
CA LEU A 211 25.64 -9.22 -5.90
C LEU A 211 26.33 -10.59 -5.89
N LYS A 212 27.65 -10.61 -6.13
CA LYS A 212 28.44 -11.85 -6.20
C LYS A 212 29.69 -11.77 -5.34
N GLY A 213 30.12 -12.93 -4.83
CA GLY A 213 31.38 -13.06 -4.10
C GLY A 213 31.43 -12.16 -2.87
N THR A 214 32.53 -11.42 -2.72
CA THR A 214 32.81 -10.57 -1.56
C THR A 214 31.78 -9.46 -1.38
N GLU A 215 31.30 -8.86 -2.48
CA GLU A 215 30.31 -7.77 -2.44
C GLU A 215 29.01 -8.19 -1.76
N PHE A 216 28.57 -9.42 -1.99
CA PHE A 216 27.39 -9.97 -1.32
C PHE A 216 27.61 -10.09 0.19
N PHE A 217 28.74 -10.65 0.62
CA PHE A 217 29.03 -10.83 2.04
C PHE A 217 29.26 -9.51 2.77
N ASP A 218 29.84 -8.52 2.09
CA ASP A 218 30.04 -7.18 2.66
C ASP A 218 28.70 -6.45 2.81
N ALA A 219 27.84 -6.47 1.78
CA ALA A 219 26.49 -5.91 1.86
C ALA A 219 25.65 -6.63 2.91
N TRP A 220 25.74 -7.96 3.00
CA TRP A 220 25.02 -8.75 4.00
C TRP A 220 25.48 -8.41 5.42
N ARG A 221 26.79 -8.28 5.66
CA ARG A 221 27.35 -7.91 6.97
C ARG A 221 26.92 -6.51 7.42
N GLN A 222 26.74 -5.58 6.49
CA GLN A 222 26.23 -4.25 6.84
C GLN A 222 24.75 -4.25 7.26
N CYS A 223 24.01 -5.32 6.96
CA CYS A 223 22.59 -5.45 7.29
C CYS A 223 22.31 -6.16 8.62
N ILE A 224 23.31 -6.76 9.28
CA ILE A 224 23.20 -7.52 10.54
C ILE A 224 24.05 -6.89 11.65
#